data_AF-F7XL56-F1
#
_entry.id   AF-F7XL56-F1
#
_cell.length_a   1.000
_cell.length_b   1.000
_cell.length_c   1.000
_cell.angle_alpha   90.00
_cell.angle_beta   90.00
_cell.angle_gamma   90.00
#
_symmetry.space_group_name_H-M   'P 1'
#
loop_
_entity.id
_entity.type
_entity.pdbx_description
1 polymer ?
#
loop_
_entity_poly.entity_id
_entity_poly.type
_entity_poly.pdbx_seq_one_letter_code
_entity_poly.pdbx_strand_id
1 'polypeptide(L)'
;MHRRNRYDIINEILYIAKNGATKTRIVYGANLNSKIAKIYLKYLISKEMIHKQHDSFFTTEKGNEYQKAIKSVLEFESKKVLTQQFK
;
A
#
# COMPACT_ATOMS: atom_id res chain seq x y z
N MET A 1 14.24 -13.26 -5.17
CA MET A 1 13.25 -12.50 -5.96
C MET A 1 11.88 -12.70 -5.32
N HIS A 2 11.37 -11.70 -4.59
CA HIS A 2 10.08 -11.78 -3.89
C HIS A 2 8.93 -11.51 -4.87
N ARG A 3 7.91 -12.38 -4.90
CA ARG A 3 6.70 -12.10 -5.69
C ARG A 3 5.85 -11.12 -4.90
N ARG A 4 5.58 -9.96 -5.48
CA ARG A 4 4.68 -8.96 -4.89
C ARG A 4 3.31 -9.56 -4.65
N ASN A 5 2.89 -9.55 -3.40
CA ASN A 5 1.56 -9.97 -3.01
C ASN A 5 0.59 -8.76 -3.04
N ARG A 6 -0.69 -9.01 -2.79
CA ARG A 6 -1.72 -7.96 -2.76
C ARG A 6 -1.46 -6.88 -1.70
N TYR A 7 -0.83 -7.24 -0.58
CA TYR A 7 -0.55 -6.32 0.51
C TYR A 7 0.60 -5.38 0.16
N ASP A 8 1.61 -5.87 -0.57
CA ASP A 8 2.70 -5.03 -1.10
C ASP A 8 2.15 -3.95 -2.04
N ILE A 9 1.22 -4.35 -2.94
CA ILE A 9 0.54 -3.41 -3.85
C ILE A 9 -0.28 -2.38 -3.09
N ILE A 10 -1.08 -2.82 -2.11
CA ILE A 10 -1.88 -1.90 -1.30
C ILE A 10 -0.97 -0.92 -0.55
N ASN A 11 0.09 -1.41 0.09
CA ASN A 11 1.01 -0.57 0.86
C ASN A 11 1.71 0.47 -0.01
N GLU A 12 2.17 0.11 -1.22
CA GLU A 12 2.76 1.06 -2.16
C GLU A 12 1.75 2.12 -2.61
N ILE A 13 0.52 1.75 -2.96
CA ILE A 13 -0.50 2.72 -3.38
C ILE A 13 -0.79 3.72 -2.26
N LEU A 14 -0.97 3.24 -1.03
CA LEU A 14 -1.22 4.09 0.14
C LEU A 14 -0.02 5.01 0.44
N TYR A 15 1.21 4.52 0.23
CA TYR A 15 2.41 5.33 0.40
C TYR A 15 2.48 6.45 -0.65
N ILE A 16 2.26 6.13 -1.92
CA ILE A 16 2.32 7.10 -3.03
C ILE A 16 1.22 8.16 -2.89
N ALA A 17 0.02 7.75 -2.48
CA ALA A 17 -1.14 8.63 -2.31
C ALA A 17 -1.13 9.45 -1.02
N LYS A 18 -0.12 9.31 -0.15
CA LYS A 18 -0.09 9.98 1.17
C LYS A 18 -0.27 11.50 1.10
N ASN A 19 0.33 12.15 0.11
CA ASN A 19 0.26 13.60 -0.10
C ASN A 19 -0.53 13.96 -1.37
N GLY A 20 -1.39 13.06 -1.85
CA GLY A 20 -2.05 13.21 -3.14
C GLY A 20 -1.23 12.67 -4.29
N ALA A 21 -1.83 11.79 -5.08
CA ALA A 21 -1.22 11.28 -6.30
C ALA A 21 -2.26 11.06 -7.39
N THR A 22 -1.91 11.43 -8.62
CA THR A 22 -2.75 11.12 -9.78
C THR A 22 -2.73 9.61 -10.07
N LYS A 23 -3.74 9.13 -10.80
CA LYS A 23 -3.76 7.73 -11.26
C LYS A 23 -2.45 7.35 -11.97
N THR A 24 -1.93 8.24 -12.81
CA THR A 24 -0.68 8.06 -13.55
C THR A 24 0.52 7.88 -12.60
N ARG A 25 0.64 8.73 -11.58
CA ARG A 25 1.71 8.62 -10.58
C ARG A 25 1.63 7.30 -9.80
N ILE A 26 0.42 6.82 -9.50
CA ILE A 26 0.21 5.54 -8.82
C ILE A 26 0.58 4.37 -9.73
N VAL A 27 0.17 4.40 -11.00
CA VAL A 27 0.51 3.37 -12.00
C VAL A 27 2.03 3.22 -12.12
N TYR A 28 2.75 4.32 -12.34
CA TYR A 28 4.21 4.28 -12.47
C TYR A 28 4.90 3.98 -11.13
N GLY A 29 4.50 4.65 -10.06
CA GLY A 29 5.14 4.51 -8.74
C GLY A 29 4.96 3.13 -8.13
N ALA A 30 3.81 2.48 -8.36
CA ALA A 30 3.55 1.13 -7.88
C ALA A 30 3.84 0.05 -8.94
N ASN A 31 4.45 0.40 -10.08
CA ASN A 31 4.73 -0.51 -11.20
C ASN A 31 3.51 -1.39 -11.59
N LEU A 32 2.33 -0.76 -11.71
CA LEU A 32 1.08 -1.43 -12.06
C LEU A 32 0.70 -1.08 -13.50
N ASN A 33 -0.06 -1.96 -14.15
CA ASN A 33 -0.79 -1.53 -15.36
C ASN A 33 -2.07 -0.76 -14.97
N SER A 34 -2.57 0.06 -15.90
CA SER A 34 -3.74 0.93 -15.69
C SER A 34 -5.03 0.16 -15.31
N LYS A 35 -5.18 -1.09 -15.78
CA LYS A 35 -6.34 -1.95 -15.46
C LYS A 35 -6.29 -2.42 -14.01
N ILE A 36 -5.15 -2.93 -13.56
CA ILE A 36 -4.92 -3.39 -12.18
C ILE A 36 -5.02 -2.20 -11.22
N ALA A 37 -4.38 -1.07 -11.54
CA ALA A 37 -4.47 0.13 -10.72
C ALA A 37 -5.94 0.56 -10.52
N LYS A 38 -6.78 0.52 -11.56
CA LYS A 38 -8.22 0.84 -11.44
C LYS A 38 -8.96 -0.10 -10.48
N ILE A 39 -8.63 -1.38 -10.47
CA ILE A 39 -9.24 -2.37 -9.56
C ILE A 39 -8.84 -2.06 -8.11
N TYR A 40 -7.56 -1.87 -7.84
CA TYR A 40 -7.07 -1.56 -6.50
C TYR A 40 -7.57 -0.20 -6.00
N LEU A 41 -7.58 0.84 -6.84
CA LEU A 41 -8.12 2.15 -6.45
C LEU A 41 -9.60 2.08 -6.08
N LYS A 42 -10.41 1.37 -6.87
CA LYS A 42 -11.82 1.13 -6.52
C LYS A 42 -11.98 0.39 -5.20
N TYR A 43 -11.18 -0.67 -5.00
CA TYR A 43 -11.18 -1.44 -3.77
C TYR A 43 -10.82 -0.56 -2.55
N LEU A 44 -9.75 0.23 -2.64
CA LEU A 44 -9.29 1.08 -1.54
C LEU A 44 -10.27 2.22 -1.23
N ILE A 45 -10.94 2.78 -2.25
CA ILE A 45 -12.03 3.74 -2.04
C ILE A 45 -13.20 3.06 -1.32
N SER A 46 -13.60 1.86 -1.75
CA SER A 46 -14.71 1.12 -1.10
C SER A 46 -14.42 0.73 0.35
N LYS A 47 -13.14 0.70 0.74
CA LYS A 47 -12.68 0.45 2.10
C LYS A 47 -12.37 1.73 2.88
N GLU A 48 -12.58 2.90 2.27
CA GLU A 48 -12.30 4.23 2.84
C GLU A 48 -10.83 4.41 3.24
N MET A 49 -9.92 3.67 2.59
CA MET A 49 -8.47 3.77 2.83
C MET A 49 -7.82 4.87 2.01
N ILE A 50 -8.45 5.23 0.90
CA ILE A 50 -8.15 6.41 0.11
C ILE A 50 -9.46 7.13 -0.22
N HIS A 51 -9.36 8.41 -0.52
CA HIS A 51 -10.43 9.18 -1.16
C HIS A 51 -9.92 9.82 -2.45
N LYS A 52 -10.83 10.15 -3.36
CA LYS A 52 -10.52 10.82 -4.61
C LYS A 52 -10.97 12.28 -4.51
N GLN A 53 -10.07 13.20 -4.85
CA GLN A 53 -10.36 14.63 -4.96
C GLN A 53 -9.82 15.12 -6.32
N HIS A 54 -10.70 15.60 -7.19
CA HIS A 54 -10.39 15.91 -8.60
C HIS A 54 -9.71 14.71 -9.29
N ASP A 55 -8.46 14.88 -9.75
CA ASP A 55 -7.69 13.81 -10.42
C ASP A 55 -6.70 13.09 -9.51
N SER A 56 -6.68 13.45 -8.22
CA SER A 56 -5.75 12.92 -7.24
C SER A 56 -6.43 12.01 -6.22
N PHE A 57 -5.69 11.02 -5.75
CA PHE A 57 -6.08 10.12 -4.68
C PHE A 57 -5.24 10.44 -3.45
N PHE A 58 -5.89 10.44 -2.30
CA PHE A 58 -5.30 10.79 -1.01
C PHE A 58 -5.54 9.67 -0.01
N THR A 59 -4.49 9.24 0.68
CA THR A 59 -4.59 8.26 1.76
C THR A 59 -5.33 8.87 2.95
N THR A 60 -6.34 8.17 3.44
CA THR A 60 -7.10 8.56 4.63
C THR A 60 -6.36 8.17 5.91
N GLU A 61 -6.85 8.61 7.06
CA GLU A 61 -6.34 8.18 8.37
C GLU A 61 -6.39 6.64 8.52
N LYS A 62 -7.51 6.02 8.17
CA LYS A 62 -7.69 4.55 8.14
C LYS A 62 -6.65 3.86 7.25
N GLY A 63 -6.34 4.44 6.09
CA GLY A 63 -5.27 3.95 5.22
C GLY A 63 -3.89 4.02 5.88
N ASN A 64 -3.60 5.11 6.59
CA ASN A 64 -2.35 5.28 7.33
C ASN A 64 -2.23 4.28 8.50
N GLU A 65 -3.31 4.03 9.24
CA GLU A 65 -3.34 3.01 10.30
C GLU A 65 -3.02 1.62 9.76
N TYR A 66 -3.59 1.27 8.61
CA TYR A 66 -3.32 0.00 7.96
C TYR A 66 -1.85 -0.16 7.56
N GLN A 67 -1.22 0.90 7.04
CA GLN A 67 0.23 0.88 6.73
C GLN A 67 1.07 0.70 7.99
N LYS A 68 0.72 1.38 9.10
CA LYS A 68 1.40 1.21 10.38
C LYS A 68 1.29 -0.23 10.87
N ALA A 69 0.09 -0.81 10.81
CA ALA A 69 -0.15 -2.20 11.22
C ALA A 69 0.69 -3.19 10.39
N ILE A 70 0.74 -3.04 9.06
CA ILE A 70 1.59 -3.89 8.20
C ILE A 70 3.06 -3.76 8.61
N LYS A 71 3.55 -2.53 8.80
CA LYS A 71 4.95 -2.29 9.17
C LYS A 71 5.30 -2.97 10.49
N SER A 72 4.44 -2.87 11.50
CA SER A 72 4.65 -3.52 12.80
C SER A 72 4.69 -5.05 12.68
N VAL A 73 3.86 -5.65 11.82
CA VAL A 73 3.89 -7.10 11.57
C VAL A 73 5.19 -7.51 10.88
N LEU A 74 5.61 -6.80 9.84
CA LEU A 74 6.86 -7.09 9.11
C LEU A 74 8.11 -6.94 10.01
N GLU A 75 8.12 -5.92 10.87
CA GLU A 75 9.19 -5.73 11.86
C GLU A 75 9.22 -6.85 12.90
N PHE A 76 8.06 -7.37 13.29
CA PHE A 76 7.95 -8.50 14.21
C PHE A 76 8.45 -9.81 13.59
N GLU A 77 8.09 -10.07 12.33
CA GLU A 77 8.58 -11.24 11.58
C GLU A 77 10.11 -11.22 11.41
N SER A 78 10.68 -10.04 11.12
CA SER A 78 12.13 -9.87 10.95
C SER A 78 12.91 -10.14 12.24
N LYS A 79 12.36 -9.73 13.40
CA LYS A 79 12.97 -9.98 14.72
C LYS A 79 12.89 -11.45 15.14
N LYS A 80 11.85 -12.17 14.71
CA LYS A 80 11.65 -13.60 14.99
C LYS A 80 12.65 -14.50 14.26
N VAL A 81 13.00 -14.15 13.01
CA VAL A 81 14.01 -14.87 12.21
C VAL A 81 15.39 -14.76 12.85
N LEU A 82 15.76 -13.56 13.32
CA LEU A 82 17.03 -13.35 14.01
C LEU A 82 17.14 -14.11 15.34
N THR A 83 16.04 -14.28 16.07
CA THR A 83 16.05 -15.02 17.35
C THR A 83 16.06 -16.54 17.19
N GLN A 84 15.68 -17.07 16.02
CA GLN A 84 15.77 -18.51 15.71
C GLN A 84 17.13 -18.93 15.14
N GLN A 85 17.94 -18.00 14.60
CA GLN A 85 19.29 -18.29 14.11
C GLN A 85 20.35 -18.45 15.21
N PHE A 86 20.02 -18.13 16.47
CA PHE A 86 20.92 -18.25 17.63
C PHE A 86 20.46 -19.28 18.67
N LYS A 87 19.57 -20.22 18.28
CA LYS A 87 19.24 -21.44 19.04
C LYS A 87 19.54 -22.66 18.20
#